data_AF-A0A257T6A9-F1
#
_entry.id   AF-A0A257T6A9-F1
#
_cell.length_a   1.000
_cell.length_b   1.000
_cell.length_c   1.000
_cell.angle_alpha   90.00
_cell.angle_beta   90.00
_cell.angle_gamma   90.00
#
_symmetry.space_group_name_H-M   'P 1'
#
loop_
_entity.id
_entity.type
_entity.pdbx_description
1 polymer ?
#
loop_
_entity_poly.entity_id
_entity_poly.type
_entity_poly.pdbx_seq_one_letter_code
_entity_poly.pdbx_strand_id
1 'polypeptide(L)'
;MPDVTVVTPVFTTDGASGRLVFFTASRAHHAEIGGIRPGSLPPFSRNLAEEGVLIRGMKLVERGQSRLHDLKTLLLSGAYPTRNVADNLADVEAQVAANHRGSGDLRRLVERYGLPVVLAYMRHIQAAAERKMRAALARLGDGEYRFVDHLDDGSPIAAKITVRGETATIDFTGTGAVLPGNLNANRAIVTAAVMYCLRAMIGEEIPLNQGVLAPVEIVVPDCLLNPHEGPSPETSAAVVGGNVETSQRVVDVLLGALQLAAASQGTMNNLVFGDAHFGYYETICGGAGATADADGADAVHTHMTNTRLTDPEVIEHRYPVRVREFSIRRGSGGGGRRRGGDGIVRKLEFLRPLEVSIVSQRRGPYPP
;
A
#
# COMPACT_ATOMS: atom_id res chain seq x y z
N MET A 1 -2.03 -1.58 -10.34
CA MET A 1 -1.10 -0.51 -10.71
C MET A 1 -1.09 0.55 -9.61
N PRO A 2 -0.06 1.39 -9.51
CA PRO A 2 1.25 1.29 -10.18
C PRO A 2 2.20 0.30 -9.50
N ASP A 3 1.79 -0.32 -8.39
CA ASP A 3 2.61 -1.35 -7.76
C ASP A 3 2.62 -2.62 -8.60
N VAL A 4 3.81 -3.04 -9.05
CA VAL A 4 4.04 -4.25 -9.84
C VAL A 4 4.63 -5.32 -8.94
N THR A 5 4.08 -6.52 -9.02
CA THR A 5 4.57 -7.68 -8.25
C THR A 5 5.23 -8.68 -9.18
N VAL A 6 6.49 -9.00 -8.91
CA VAL A 6 7.22 -10.08 -9.59
C VAL A 6 7.25 -11.28 -8.67
N VAL A 7 6.81 -12.43 -9.17
CA VAL A 7 6.78 -13.70 -8.42
C VAL A 7 7.65 -14.72 -9.12
N THR A 8 8.51 -15.40 -8.36
CA THR A 8 9.43 -16.42 -8.85
C THR A 8 9.20 -17.74 -8.12
N PRO A 9 8.79 -18.81 -8.83
CA PRO A 9 8.65 -20.13 -8.23
C PRO A 9 10.02 -20.73 -7.88
N VAL A 10 10.09 -21.43 -6.75
CA VAL A 10 11.29 -22.12 -6.27
C VAL A 10 11.01 -23.62 -6.26
N PHE A 11 11.76 -24.36 -7.06
CA PHE A 11 11.69 -25.81 -7.17
C PHE A 11 12.81 -26.48 -6.37
N THR A 12 12.57 -27.72 -5.93
CA THR A 12 13.60 -28.61 -5.40
C THR A 12 14.62 -28.98 -6.47
N THR A 13 15.79 -29.45 -6.01
CA THR A 13 16.92 -29.82 -6.86
C THR A 13 16.96 -31.31 -7.21
N ASP A 14 15.97 -32.10 -6.77
CA ASP A 14 15.89 -33.55 -7.02
C ASP A 14 15.24 -33.88 -8.39
N GLY A 15 16.04 -34.46 -9.29
CA GLY A 15 15.59 -35.03 -10.55
C GLY A 15 15.32 -34.03 -11.69
N ALA A 16 14.88 -34.56 -12.84
CA ALA A 16 14.74 -33.81 -14.09
C ALA A 16 13.56 -32.83 -14.13
N SER A 17 12.65 -32.86 -13.15
CA SER A 17 11.41 -32.06 -13.17
C SER A 17 11.17 -31.16 -11.96
N GLY A 18 11.87 -31.33 -10.83
CA GLY A 18 11.79 -30.49 -9.62
C GLY A 18 10.37 -30.28 -9.05
N ARG A 19 10.17 -30.44 -7.75
CA ARG A 19 8.88 -30.11 -7.11
C ARG A 19 8.83 -28.64 -6.73
N LEU A 20 7.74 -27.94 -7.09
CA LEU A 20 7.48 -26.58 -6.60
C LEU A 20 7.31 -26.60 -5.07
N VAL A 21 8.11 -25.80 -4.36
CA VAL A 21 8.13 -25.79 -2.89
C VAL A 21 7.91 -24.41 -2.28
N PHE A 22 8.38 -23.34 -2.93
CA PHE A 22 8.21 -21.98 -2.45
C PHE A 22 7.91 -21.02 -3.59
N PHE A 23 7.50 -19.81 -3.22
CA PHE A 23 7.55 -18.64 -4.07
C PHE A 23 8.39 -17.57 -3.38
N THR A 24 9.18 -16.85 -4.16
CA THR A 24 9.71 -15.53 -3.75
C THR A 24 8.94 -14.47 -4.50
N ALA A 25 8.64 -13.37 -3.82
CA ALA A 25 7.90 -12.28 -4.41
C ALA A 25 8.52 -10.95 -3.96
N SER A 26 8.58 -10.01 -4.89
CA SER A 26 8.94 -8.63 -4.64
C SER A 26 7.88 -7.75 -5.28
N ARG A 27 7.56 -6.64 -4.60
CA ARG A 27 6.60 -5.65 -5.07
C ARG A 27 7.25 -4.29 -4.96
N ALA A 28 7.21 -3.54 -6.05
CA ALA A 28 7.78 -2.21 -6.15
C ALA A 28 6.73 -1.27 -6.72
N HIS A 29 6.77 -0.03 -6.24
CA HIS A 29 5.96 1.05 -6.79
C HIS A 29 6.72 1.64 -7.98
N HIS A 30 6.11 1.65 -9.17
CA HIS A 30 6.69 2.32 -10.32
C HIS A 30 6.17 3.75 -10.38
N ALA A 31 7.08 4.73 -10.26
CA ALA A 31 6.72 6.15 -10.30
C ALA A 31 6.06 6.56 -11.63
N GLU A 32 6.29 5.80 -12.70
CA GLU A 32 5.67 5.98 -14.00
C GLU A 32 5.38 4.60 -14.59
N ILE A 33 4.17 4.35 -15.09
CA ILE A 33 3.68 3.09 -15.67
C ILE A 33 2.55 3.40 -16.69
N GLY A 34 2.48 4.65 -17.16
CA GLY A 34 1.45 5.19 -18.01
C GLY A 34 0.32 5.87 -17.26
N GLY A 35 -0.78 6.08 -17.99
CA GLY A 35 -1.99 6.73 -17.51
C GLY A 35 -2.19 8.12 -18.11
N ILE A 36 -3.38 8.70 -17.90
CA ILE A 36 -3.79 9.96 -18.52
C ILE A 36 -2.93 11.17 -18.09
N ARG A 37 -2.12 11.02 -17.03
CA ARG A 37 -1.27 12.05 -16.44
C ARG A 37 0.10 11.45 -16.08
N PRO A 38 1.20 12.22 -16.09
CA PRO A 38 2.52 11.76 -15.65
C PRO A 38 2.51 11.35 -14.18
N GLY A 39 3.38 10.40 -13.82
CA GLY A 39 3.64 10.02 -12.42
C GLY A 39 2.64 9.03 -11.82
N SER A 40 1.85 8.37 -12.67
CA SER A 40 1.06 7.15 -12.38
C SER A 40 0.06 7.18 -11.23
N LEU A 41 -0.30 8.38 -10.80
CA LEU A 41 -1.36 8.67 -9.85
C LEU A 41 -2.28 9.76 -10.44
N PRO A 42 -2.99 9.48 -11.56
CA PRO A 42 -3.90 10.44 -12.16
C PRO A 42 -5.04 10.78 -11.19
N PRO A 43 -5.18 12.04 -10.74
CA PRO A 43 -6.10 12.40 -9.65
C PRO A 43 -7.58 12.34 -10.04
N PHE A 44 -7.88 12.32 -11.34
CA PHE A 44 -9.24 12.36 -11.88
C PHE A 44 -9.57 11.14 -12.73
N SER A 45 -8.82 10.04 -12.60
CA SER A 45 -9.16 8.80 -13.28
C SER A 45 -10.52 8.28 -12.83
N ARG A 46 -11.29 7.75 -13.78
CA ARG A 46 -12.63 7.21 -13.59
C ARG A 46 -12.70 5.70 -13.75
N ASN A 47 -11.79 5.14 -14.54
CA ASN A 47 -11.69 3.72 -14.81
C ASN A 47 -10.22 3.28 -14.89
N LEU A 48 -9.98 1.96 -14.85
CA LEU A 48 -8.63 1.41 -14.87
C LEU A 48 -7.86 1.73 -16.16
N ALA A 49 -8.53 1.93 -17.30
CA ALA A 49 -7.85 2.26 -18.55
C ALA A 49 -7.11 3.60 -18.45
N GLU A 50 -7.59 4.53 -17.63
CA GLU A 50 -6.98 5.84 -17.41
C GLU A 50 -5.79 5.80 -16.44
N GLU A 51 -5.59 4.69 -15.71
CA GLU A 51 -4.56 4.54 -14.66
C GLU A 51 -3.23 3.94 -15.15
N GLY A 52 -3.16 3.57 -16.42
CA GLY A 52 -1.94 3.16 -17.11
C GLY A 52 -1.96 1.75 -17.68
N VAL A 53 -0.77 1.21 -17.95
CA VAL A 53 -0.58 -0.12 -18.54
C VAL A 53 -0.86 -1.26 -17.55
N LEU A 54 -1.97 -1.96 -17.76
CA LEU A 54 -2.37 -3.10 -16.96
C LEU A 54 -1.60 -4.38 -17.34
N ILE A 55 -0.78 -4.88 -16.42
CA ILE A 55 -0.05 -6.15 -16.58
C ILE A 55 -0.89 -7.29 -16.00
N ARG A 56 -1.65 -7.99 -16.84
CA ARG A 56 -2.45 -9.16 -16.46
C ARG A 56 -1.66 -10.45 -16.63
N GLY A 57 -0.90 -10.84 -15.60
CA GLY A 57 -0.26 -12.16 -15.49
C GLY A 57 0.65 -12.52 -16.67
N MET A 58 1.88 -12.00 -16.68
CA MET A 58 2.88 -12.24 -17.73
C MET A 58 4.06 -13.05 -17.19
N LYS A 59 4.61 -13.96 -18.00
CA LYS A 59 5.92 -14.57 -17.72
C LYS A 59 7.03 -13.62 -18.15
N LEU A 60 7.87 -13.19 -17.21
CA LEU A 60 9.06 -12.38 -17.49
C LEU A 60 10.28 -13.20 -17.88
N VAL A 61 10.36 -14.44 -17.40
CA VAL A 61 11.41 -15.40 -17.74
C VAL A 61 10.76 -16.76 -17.97
N GLU A 62 11.07 -17.39 -19.10
CA GLU A 62 10.56 -18.71 -19.45
C GLU A 62 11.71 -19.62 -19.88
N ARG A 63 11.92 -20.73 -19.16
CA ARG A 63 13.02 -21.68 -19.41
C ARG A 63 14.40 -20.99 -19.47
N GLY A 64 14.61 -20.01 -18.60
CA GLY A 64 15.85 -19.21 -18.54
C GLY A 64 15.97 -18.12 -19.60
N GLN A 65 15.01 -18.00 -20.53
CA GLN A 65 14.98 -16.97 -21.55
C GLN A 65 14.21 -15.75 -21.06
N SER A 66 14.83 -14.57 -21.18
CA SER A 66 14.21 -13.30 -20.83
C SER A 66 13.09 -12.93 -21.81
N ARG A 67 11.96 -12.44 -21.28
CA ARG A 67 10.84 -11.88 -22.03
C ARG A 67 10.66 -10.39 -21.77
N LEU A 68 11.74 -9.69 -21.38
CA LEU A 68 11.71 -8.24 -21.15
C LEU A 68 11.32 -7.45 -22.40
N HIS A 69 11.58 -7.98 -23.60
CA HIS A 69 11.11 -7.36 -24.84
C HIS A 69 9.57 -7.35 -24.94
N ASP A 70 8.91 -8.41 -24.47
CA ASP A 70 7.45 -8.48 -24.47
C ASP A 70 6.85 -7.54 -23.43
N LEU A 71 7.49 -7.44 -22.25
CA LEU A 71 7.14 -6.44 -21.24
C LEU A 71 7.30 -5.02 -21.80
N LYS A 72 8.41 -4.73 -22.50
CA LYS A 72 8.65 -3.43 -23.15
C LYS A 72 7.54 -3.11 -24.15
N THR A 73 7.18 -4.07 -25.00
CA THR A 73 6.09 -3.91 -25.97
C THR A 73 4.76 -3.62 -25.28
N LEU A 74 4.44 -4.34 -24.21
CA LEU A 74 3.24 -4.09 -23.40
C LEU A 74 3.24 -2.69 -22.78
N LEU A 75 4.35 -2.28 -22.17
CA LEU A 75 4.50 -0.96 -21.53
C LEU A 75 4.38 0.21 -22.52
N LEU A 76 4.72 -0.02 -23.78
CA LEU A 76 4.60 0.96 -24.86
C LEU A 76 3.27 0.83 -25.64
N SER A 77 2.37 -0.05 -25.20
CA SER A 77 1.07 -0.28 -25.84
C SER A 77 -0.08 0.47 -25.16
N GLY A 78 -1.24 0.49 -25.82
CA GLY A 78 -2.46 1.10 -25.30
C GLY A 78 -2.54 2.61 -25.54
N ALA A 79 -3.63 3.21 -25.06
CA ALA A 79 -3.90 4.63 -25.23
C ALA A 79 -2.97 5.53 -24.39
N TYR A 80 -2.53 5.02 -23.23
CA TYR A 80 -1.74 5.77 -22.25
C TYR A 80 -0.49 4.98 -21.81
N PRO A 81 0.48 4.78 -22.72
CA PRO A 81 1.70 4.01 -22.43
C PRO A 81 2.58 4.71 -21.39
N THR A 82 3.56 3.98 -20.86
CA THR A 82 4.57 4.56 -19.98
C THR A 82 5.39 5.66 -20.67
N ARG A 83 5.72 6.70 -19.91
CA ARG A 83 6.64 7.78 -20.36
C ARG A 83 8.11 7.43 -20.13
N ASN A 84 8.39 6.42 -19.31
CA ASN A 84 9.76 6.06 -18.93
C ASN A 84 9.97 4.54 -18.88
N VAL A 85 9.91 3.92 -20.05
CA VAL A 85 10.06 2.46 -20.18
C VAL A 85 11.43 1.94 -19.72
N ALA A 86 12.48 2.76 -19.78
CA ALA A 86 13.80 2.36 -19.33
C ALA A 86 13.82 2.11 -17.81
N ASP A 87 13.27 3.04 -17.03
CA ASP A 87 13.16 2.88 -15.58
C ASP A 87 12.24 1.72 -15.21
N ASN A 88 11.12 1.54 -15.94
CA ASN A 88 10.24 0.38 -15.72
C ASN A 88 10.96 -0.96 -15.86
N LEU A 89 11.77 -1.11 -16.91
CA LEU A 89 12.52 -2.33 -17.14
C LEU A 89 13.61 -2.53 -16.08
N ALA A 90 14.31 -1.46 -15.70
CA ALA A 90 15.33 -1.51 -14.65
C ALA A 90 14.75 -1.91 -13.28
N ASP A 91 13.59 -1.36 -12.92
CA ASP A 91 12.86 -1.73 -11.70
C ASP A 91 12.47 -3.22 -11.71
N VAL A 92 11.93 -3.72 -12.82
CA VAL A 92 11.55 -5.13 -12.95
C VAL A 92 12.78 -6.05 -12.92
N GLU A 93 13.89 -5.65 -13.54
CA GLU A 93 15.14 -6.40 -13.45
C GLU A 93 15.67 -6.47 -12.01
N ALA A 94 15.59 -5.35 -11.26
CA ALA A 94 15.94 -5.32 -9.85
C ALA A 94 15.05 -6.26 -9.01
N GLN A 95 13.74 -6.29 -9.27
CA GLN A 95 12.80 -7.22 -8.64
C GLN A 95 13.13 -8.69 -8.97
N VAL A 96 13.47 -9.01 -10.22
CA VAL A 96 13.90 -10.35 -10.63
C VAL A 96 15.18 -10.75 -9.90
N ALA A 97 16.16 -9.84 -9.81
CA ALA A 97 17.40 -10.09 -9.08
C ALA A 97 17.16 -10.35 -7.58
N ALA A 98 16.29 -9.57 -6.94
CA ALA A 98 15.91 -9.76 -5.54
C ALA A 98 15.25 -11.13 -5.31
N ASN A 99 14.32 -11.53 -6.17
CA ASN A 99 13.67 -12.84 -6.08
C ASN A 99 14.65 -13.99 -6.35
N HIS A 100 15.56 -13.84 -7.31
CA HIS A 100 16.58 -14.85 -7.59
C HIS A 100 17.49 -15.04 -6.37
N ARG A 101 17.89 -13.95 -5.71
CA ARG A 101 18.64 -14.02 -4.44
C ARG A 101 17.84 -14.77 -3.37
N GLY A 102 16.59 -14.40 -3.12
CA GLY A 102 15.74 -15.09 -2.14
C GLY A 102 15.55 -16.58 -2.47
N SER A 103 15.45 -16.92 -3.75
CA SER A 103 15.31 -18.31 -4.22
C SER A 103 16.58 -19.11 -3.94
N GLY A 104 17.76 -18.53 -4.15
CA GLY A 104 19.04 -19.14 -3.79
C GLY A 104 19.19 -19.32 -2.28
N ASP A 105 18.76 -18.35 -1.49
CA ASP A 105 18.84 -18.38 -0.02
C ASP A 105 17.93 -19.48 0.55
N LEU A 106 16.72 -19.65 0.02
CA LEU A 106 15.82 -20.75 0.37
C LEU A 106 16.40 -22.13 0.02
N ARG A 107 17.03 -22.27 -1.16
CA ARG A 107 17.70 -23.53 -1.54
C ARG A 107 18.84 -23.87 -0.57
N ARG A 108 19.70 -22.91 -0.22
CA ARG A 108 20.76 -23.12 0.77
C ARG A 108 20.22 -23.49 2.16
N LEU A 109 19.07 -22.93 2.54
CA LEU A 109 18.41 -23.30 3.79
C LEU A 109 17.93 -24.76 3.77
N VAL A 110 17.35 -25.19 2.65
CA VAL A 110 16.92 -26.57 2.42
C VAL A 110 18.10 -27.54 2.36
N GLU A 111 19.19 -27.17 1.70
CA GLU A 111 20.44 -27.97 1.66
C GLU A 111 21.02 -28.17 3.06
N ARG A 112 20.99 -27.13 3.90
CA ARG A 112 21.58 -27.17 5.24
C ARG A 112 20.72 -27.93 6.26
N TYR A 113 19.39 -27.76 6.21
CA TYR A 113 18.49 -28.25 7.27
C TYR A 113 17.50 -29.33 6.81
N GLY A 114 17.41 -29.58 5.50
CA GLY A 114 16.41 -30.47 4.92
C GLY A 114 15.06 -29.78 4.74
N LEU A 115 14.39 -30.11 3.63
CA LEU A 115 13.09 -29.54 3.28
C LEU A 115 12.01 -29.74 4.36
N PRO A 116 11.85 -30.92 5.00
CA PRO A 116 10.85 -31.11 6.04
C PRO A 116 11.00 -30.14 7.22
N VAL A 117 12.24 -29.86 7.62
CA VAL A 117 12.56 -28.94 8.74
C VAL A 117 12.20 -27.51 8.36
N VAL A 118 12.64 -27.05 7.17
CA VAL A 118 12.32 -25.70 6.69
C VAL A 118 10.81 -25.47 6.62
N LEU A 119 10.06 -26.42 6.04
CA LEU A 119 8.60 -26.34 5.97
C LEU A 119 7.94 -26.34 7.36
N ALA A 120 8.48 -27.11 8.32
CA ALA A 120 7.97 -27.10 9.69
C ALA A 120 8.15 -25.73 10.36
N TYR A 121 9.34 -25.12 10.25
CA TYR A 121 9.59 -23.79 10.83
C TYR A 121 8.76 -22.68 10.18
N MET A 122 8.53 -22.74 8.86
CA MET A 122 7.61 -21.81 8.19
C MET A 122 6.18 -21.90 8.78
N ARG A 123 5.69 -23.12 9.04
CA ARG A 123 4.39 -23.31 9.72
C ARG A 123 4.42 -22.84 11.17
N HIS A 124 5.51 -23.08 11.90
CA HIS A 124 5.63 -22.63 13.28
C HIS A 124 5.62 -21.11 13.41
N ILE A 125 6.22 -20.37 12.47
CA ILE A 125 6.20 -18.90 12.42
C ILE A 125 4.76 -18.40 12.23
N GLN A 126 3.99 -19.02 11.32
CA GLN A 126 2.60 -18.65 11.11
C GLN A 126 1.71 -18.98 12.32
N ALA A 127 1.86 -20.19 12.88
CA ALA A 127 1.10 -20.60 14.07
C ALA A 127 1.45 -19.73 15.29
N ALA A 128 2.69 -19.23 15.40
CA ALA A 128 3.06 -18.30 16.45
C ALA A 128 2.34 -16.96 16.31
N ALA A 129 2.26 -16.41 15.10
CA ALA A 129 1.49 -15.19 14.83
C ALA A 129 -0.01 -15.38 15.12
N GLU A 130 -0.58 -16.53 14.76
CA GLU A 130 -1.96 -16.87 15.11
C GLU A 130 -2.19 -16.87 16.63
N ARG A 131 -1.34 -17.59 17.40
CA ARG A 131 -1.47 -17.64 18.87
C ARG A 131 -1.39 -16.25 19.51
N LYS A 132 -0.49 -15.40 19.00
CA LYS A 132 -0.33 -14.02 19.49
C LYS A 132 -1.55 -13.16 19.17
N MET A 133 -2.13 -13.35 17.99
CA MET A 133 -3.38 -12.68 17.62
C MET A 133 -4.55 -13.12 18.51
N ARG A 134 -4.73 -14.43 18.72
CA ARG A 134 -5.76 -14.98 19.61
C ARG A 134 -5.68 -14.42 21.02
N ALA A 135 -4.47 -14.36 21.58
CA ALA A 135 -4.24 -13.76 22.89
C ALA A 135 -4.54 -12.25 22.93
N ALA A 136 -4.23 -11.52 21.85
CA ALA A 136 -4.56 -10.09 21.76
C ALA A 136 -6.08 -9.85 21.68
N LEU A 137 -6.82 -10.69 20.96
CA LEU A 137 -8.30 -10.64 20.90
C LEU A 137 -8.93 -10.95 22.26
N ALA A 138 -8.47 -11.99 22.94
CA ALA A 138 -8.95 -12.32 24.29
C ALA A 138 -8.71 -11.18 25.28
N ARG A 139 -7.57 -10.48 25.16
CA ARG A 139 -7.25 -9.31 26.00
C ARG A 139 -8.10 -8.08 25.66
N LEU A 140 -8.44 -7.88 24.39
CA LEU A 140 -9.36 -6.82 23.96
C LEU A 140 -10.74 -7.03 24.59
N GLY A 141 -11.19 -8.28 24.67
CA GLY A 141 -12.43 -8.67 25.34
C GLY A 141 -13.64 -8.68 24.41
N ASP A 142 -14.60 -9.54 24.74
CA ASP A 142 -15.84 -9.73 24.00
C ASP A 142 -16.62 -8.43 23.87
N GLY A 143 -17.09 -8.14 22.66
CA GLY A 143 -17.84 -6.93 22.41
C GLY A 143 -17.91 -6.55 20.94
N GLU A 144 -18.52 -5.38 20.71
CA GLU A 144 -18.62 -4.76 19.40
C GLU A 144 -17.96 -3.38 19.44
N TYR A 145 -16.97 -3.21 18.58
CA TYR A 145 -16.19 -1.99 18.44
C TYR A 145 -16.51 -1.40 17.08
N ARG A 146 -16.93 -0.12 17.03
CA ARG A 146 -17.45 0.49 15.81
C ARG A 146 -16.87 1.88 15.62
N PHE A 147 -16.55 2.20 14.38
CA PHE A 147 -16.20 3.54 13.98
C PHE A 147 -16.60 3.77 12.53
N VAL A 148 -17.04 4.99 12.24
CA VAL A 148 -17.37 5.43 10.88
C VAL A 148 -16.68 6.77 10.68
N ASP A 149 -16.00 6.89 9.55
CA ASP A 149 -15.40 8.13 9.09
C ASP A 149 -15.70 8.32 7.61
N HIS A 150 -15.39 9.48 7.04
CA HIS A 150 -15.83 9.85 5.70
C HIS A 150 -14.69 10.39 4.85
N LEU A 151 -14.65 9.98 3.59
CA LEU A 151 -13.83 10.66 2.58
C LEU A 151 -14.29 12.12 2.42
N ASP A 152 -13.46 12.95 1.79
CA ASP A 152 -13.73 14.39 1.64
C ASP A 152 -15.02 14.69 0.86
N ASP A 153 -15.49 13.75 0.03
CA ASP A 153 -16.75 13.83 -0.71
C ASP A 153 -18.00 13.40 0.11
N GLY A 154 -17.80 13.02 1.37
CA GLY A 154 -18.85 12.54 2.27
C GLY A 154 -19.14 11.05 2.18
N SER A 155 -18.41 10.28 1.37
CA SER A 155 -18.59 8.83 1.29
C SER A 155 -18.14 8.15 2.59
N PRO A 156 -19.00 7.36 3.25
CA PRO A 156 -18.66 6.73 4.52
C PRO A 156 -17.74 5.52 4.32
N ILE A 157 -16.83 5.33 5.26
CA ILE A 157 -16.09 4.09 5.49
C ILE A 157 -16.42 3.63 6.91
N ALA A 158 -17.02 2.45 7.01
CA ALA A 158 -17.50 1.91 8.27
C ALA A 158 -16.72 0.63 8.62
N ALA A 159 -16.35 0.49 9.89
CA ALA A 159 -15.79 -0.74 10.42
C ALA A 159 -16.51 -1.13 11.71
N LYS A 160 -16.97 -2.38 11.77
CA LYS A 160 -17.48 -3.03 12.97
C LYS A 160 -16.64 -4.27 13.25
N ILE A 161 -16.01 -4.30 14.42
CA ILE A 161 -15.19 -5.42 14.90
C ILE A 161 -15.98 -6.11 16.01
N THR A 162 -16.39 -7.35 15.77
CA THR A 162 -17.07 -8.18 16.78
C THR A 162 -16.07 -9.21 17.30
N VAL A 163 -15.74 -9.16 18.59
CA VAL A 163 -14.82 -10.10 19.25
C VAL A 163 -15.62 -11.11 20.06
N ARG A 164 -15.26 -12.39 19.94
CA ARG A 164 -15.84 -13.50 20.73
C ARG A 164 -14.74 -14.47 21.14
N GLY A 165 -14.33 -14.40 22.40
CA GLY A 165 -13.19 -15.11 22.95
C GLY A 165 -11.90 -14.76 22.19
N GLU A 166 -11.42 -15.71 21.39
CA GLU A 166 -10.15 -15.60 20.66
C GLU A 166 -10.34 -15.39 19.15
N THR A 167 -11.55 -15.08 18.69
CA THR A 167 -11.84 -14.81 17.28
C THR A 167 -12.51 -13.45 17.09
N ALA A 168 -12.40 -12.91 15.88
CA ALA A 168 -13.05 -11.66 15.52
C ALA A 168 -13.62 -11.68 14.11
N THR A 169 -14.71 -10.95 13.90
CA THR A 169 -15.23 -10.60 12.57
C THR A 169 -15.08 -9.10 12.38
N ILE A 170 -14.42 -8.69 11.29
CA ILE A 170 -14.30 -7.29 10.87
C ILE A 170 -15.21 -7.10 9.66
N ASP A 171 -16.27 -6.33 9.87
CA ASP A 171 -17.37 -6.12 8.94
C ASP A 171 -17.39 -4.67 8.46
N PHE A 172 -17.23 -4.49 7.14
CA PHE A 172 -17.24 -3.19 6.47
C PHE A 172 -18.63 -2.78 5.93
N THR A 173 -19.69 -3.52 6.29
CA THR A 173 -21.07 -3.14 5.98
C THR A 173 -21.40 -1.75 6.51
N GLY A 174 -21.99 -0.92 5.64
CA GLY A 174 -22.23 0.51 5.89
C GLY A 174 -21.24 1.44 5.17
N THR A 175 -20.19 0.88 4.56
CA THR A 175 -19.30 1.62 3.65
C THR A 175 -20.03 2.02 2.35
N GLY A 176 -19.70 3.20 1.82
CA GLY A 176 -20.33 3.80 0.65
C GLY A 176 -20.17 3.00 -0.64
N ALA A 177 -21.07 3.25 -1.60
CA ALA A 177 -21.04 2.61 -2.91
C ALA A 177 -19.75 2.95 -3.70
N VAL A 178 -19.49 2.17 -4.76
CA VAL A 178 -18.37 2.42 -5.68
C VAL A 178 -18.43 3.85 -6.19
N LEU A 179 -17.29 4.53 -6.11
CA LEU A 179 -17.14 5.94 -6.47
C LEU A 179 -16.84 6.09 -7.97
N PRO A 180 -17.26 7.20 -8.59
CA PRO A 180 -16.95 7.49 -9.99
C PRO A 180 -15.49 7.92 -10.23
N GLY A 181 -14.73 8.16 -9.14
CA GLY A 181 -13.32 8.54 -9.18
C GLY A 181 -12.40 7.40 -8.77
N ASN A 182 -11.16 7.75 -8.40
CA ASN A 182 -10.08 6.79 -8.19
C ASN A 182 -9.88 6.33 -6.74
N LEU A 183 -10.74 6.78 -5.82
CA LEU A 183 -10.67 6.45 -4.39
C LEU A 183 -11.29 5.09 -4.07
N ASN A 184 -11.56 4.23 -5.06
CA ASN A 184 -11.97 2.87 -4.77
C ASN A 184 -10.76 2.00 -4.40
N ALA A 185 -10.87 1.15 -3.40
CA ALA A 185 -9.84 0.18 -3.01
C ALA A 185 -10.33 -1.24 -3.31
N ASN A 186 -9.41 -2.14 -3.61
CA ASN A 186 -9.75 -3.56 -3.76
C ASN A 186 -9.62 -4.31 -2.42
N ARG A 187 -10.19 -5.52 -2.36
CA ARG A 187 -10.16 -6.37 -1.16
C ARG A 187 -8.75 -6.67 -0.63
N ALA A 188 -7.73 -6.72 -1.52
CA ALA A 188 -6.35 -6.95 -1.10
C ALA A 188 -5.79 -5.78 -0.30
N ILE A 189 -6.11 -4.54 -0.68
CA ILE A 189 -5.77 -3.33 0.07
C ILE A 189 -6.44 -3.33 1.44
N VAL A 190 -7.74 -3.66 1.51
CA VAL A 190 -8.48 -3.76 2.79
C VAL A 190 -7.85 -4.81 3.71
N THR A 191 -7.53 -5.97 3.17
CA THR A 191 -6.90 -7.07 3.92
C THR A 191 -5.54 -6.65 4.47
N ALA A 192 -4.74 -5.90 3.71
CA ALA A 192 -3.46 -5.38 4.16
C ALA A 192 -3.62 -4.33 5.28
N ALA A 193 -4.59 -3.42 5.16
CA ALA A 193 -4.89 -2.43 6.19
C ALA A 193 -5.37 -3.08 7.51
N VAL A 194 -6.22 -4.11 7.41
CA VAL A 194 -6.62 -4.95 8.54
C VAL A 194 -5.41 -5.62 9.18
N MET A 195 -4.57 -6.30 8.39
CA MET A 195 -3.37 -6.97 8.89
C MET A 195 -2.43 -6.00 9.62
N TYR A 196 -2.26 -4.78 9.09
CA TYR A 196 -1.49 -3.71 9.73
C TYR A 196 -2.06 -3.32 11.10
N CYS A 197 -3.37 -3.05 11.19
CA CYS A 197 -4.01 -2.62 12.44
C CYS A 197 -3.96 -3.72 13.50
N LEU A 198 -4.20 -4.98 13.12
CA LEU A 198 -4.08 -6.13 14.00
C LEU A 198 -2.64 -6.30 14.50
N ARG A 199 -1.64 -6.13 13.63
CA ARG A 199 -0.23 -6.19 14.01
C ARG A 199 0.15 -5.06 14.98
N ALA A 200 -0.41 -3.87 14.82
CA ALA A 200 -0.22 -2.76 15.74
C ALA A 200 -0.86 -3.04 17.11
N MET A 201 -2.07 -3.62 17.13
CA MET A 201 -2.79 -3.99 18.36
C MET A 201 -2.08 -5.04 19.21
N ILE A 202 -1.38 -6.00 18.57
CA ILE A 202 -0.66 -7.07 19.30
C ILE A 202 0.37 -6.47 20.26
N GLY A 203 1.06 -5.38 19.87
CA GLY A 203 2.02 -4.68 20.73
C GLY A 203 3.31 -5.46 21.02
N GLU A 204 3.65 -6.47 20.22
CA GLU A 204 4.85 -7.30 20.38
C GLU A 204 5.71 -7.32 19.11
N GLU A 205 6.99 -7.67 19.22
CA GLU A 205 7.86 -7.90 18.08
C GLU A 205 7.62 -9.29 17.48
N ILE A 206 6.65 -9.39 16.56
CA ILE A 206 6.39 -10.60 15.79
C ILE A 206 6.65 -10.38 14.29
N PRO A 207 7.11 -11.42 13.56
CA PRO A 207 7.23 -11.35 12.10
C PRO A 207 5.87 -11.09 11.44
N LEU A 208 5.83 -10.16 10.48
CA LEU A 208 4.63 -9.89 9.70
C LEU A 208 4.32 -11.07 8.78
N ASN A 209 3.20 -11.75 9.03
CA ASN A 209 2.72 -12.84 8.18
C ASN A 209 1.21 -13.07 8.36
N GLN A 210 0.60 -13.82 7.43
CA GLN A 210 -0.84 -14.05 7.38
C GLN A 210 -1.41 -14.82 8.60
N GLY A 211 -0.58 -15.42 9.45
CA GLY A 211 -1.03 -16.09 10.67
C GLY A 211 -1.86 -15.19 11.60
N VAL A 212 -1.61 -13.87 11.59
CA VAL A 212 -2.43 -12.90 12.35
C VAL A 212 -3.87 -12.78 11.83
N LEU A 213 -4.16 -13.25 10.62
CA LEU A 213 -5.51 -13.25 10.05
C LEU A 213 -6.25 -14.58 10.28
N ALA A 214 -5.57 -15.63 10.75
CA ALA A 214 -6.18 -16.95 10.95
C ALA A 214 -7.41 -16.95 11.88
N PRO A 215 -7.46 -16.16 12.98
CA PRO A 215 -8.66 -16.08 13.84
C PRO A 215 -9.63 -14.97 13.43
N VAL A 216 -9.44 -14.33 12.27
CA VAL A 216 -10.17 -13.13 11.85
C VAL A 216 -10.91 -13.37 10.53
N GLU A 217 -12.22 -13.16 10.55
CA GLU A 217 -13.04 -13.09 9.35
C GLU A 217 -13.14 -11.63 8.87
N ILE A 218 -12.96 -11.41 7.57
CA ILE A 218 -13.07 -10.08 6.95
C ILE A 218 -14.23 -10.09 5.96
N VAL A 219 -15.28 -9.34 6.28
CA VAL A 219 -16.49 -9.15 5.47
C VAL A 219 -16.40 -7.80 4.77
N VAL A 220 -16.31 -7.83 3.44
CA VAL A 220 -16.30 -6.63 2.59
C VAL A 220 -17.44 -6.76 1.57
N PRO A 221 -18.52 -5.98 1.67
CA PRO A 221 -19.61 -6.02 0.70
C PRO A 221 -19.20 -5.36 -0.62
N ASP A 222 -20.07 -5.43 -1.63
CA ASP A 222 -19.91 -4.69 -2.88
C ASP A 222 -20.05 -3.18 -2.61
N CYS A 223 -18.91 -2.51 -2.52
CA CYS A 223 -18.80 -1.10 -2.11
C CYS A 223 -17.49 -0.52 -2.64
N LEU A 224 -17.15 0.73 -2.29
CA LEU A 224 -15.88 1.35 -2.71
C LEU A 224 -14.62 0.59 -2.26
N LEU A 225 -14.72 -0.31 -1.27
CA LEU A 225 -13.62 -1.16 -0.79
C LEU A 225 -13.54 -2.54 -1.46
N ASN A 226 -14.50 -2.85 -2.33
CA ASN A 226 -14.54 -4.05 -3.15
C ASN A 226 -15.34 -3.79 -4.43
N PRO A 227 -14.87 -2.88 -5.31
CA PRO A 227 -15.53 -2.63 -6.58
C PRO A 227 -15.43 -3.87 -7.47
N HIS A 228 -16.50 -4.18 -8.20
CA HIS A 228 -16.48 -5.25 -9.20
C HIS A 228 -15.53 -4.90 -10.34
N GLU A 229 -14.75 -5.88 -10.78
CA GLU A 229 -13.95 -5.76 -12.00
C GLU A 229 -14.86 -6.02 -13.21
N GLY A 230 -14.95 -5.04 -14.10
CA GLY A 230 -15.70 -5.14 -15.34
C GLY A 230 -15.00 -6.05 -16.36
N PRO A 231 -15.67 -6.39 -17.48
CA PRO A 231 -15.07 -7.19 -18.54
C PRO A 231 -13.86 -6.52 -19.21
N SER A 232 -13.76 -5.18 -19.11
CA SER A 232 -12.66 -4.40 -19.67
C SER A 232 -12.14 -3.34 -18.68
N PRO A 233 -10.92 -2.82 -18.89
CA PRO A 233 -10.38 -1.72 -18.09
C PRO A 233 -11.29 -0.47 -18.04
N GLU A 234 -11.96 -0.13 -19.13
CA GLU A 234 -12.84 1.04 -19.27
C GLU A 234 -14.15 0.89 -18.46
N THR A 235 -14.53 -0.35 -18.18
CA THR A 235 -15.74 -0.71 -17.41
C THR A 235 -15.41 -1.08 -15.97
N SER A 236 -14.14 -1.04 -15.58
CA SER A 236 -13.67 -1.31 -14.22
C SER A 236 -13.38 0.00 -13.52
N ALA A 237 -13.87 0.16 -12.28
CA ALA A 237 -13.66 1.39 -11.51
C ALA A 237 -12.17 1.71 -11.34
N ALA A 238 -11.82 3.00 -11.35
CA ALA A 238 -10.49 3.47 -11.01
C ALA A 238 -10.17 3.17 -9.54
N VAL A 239 -8.94 2.69 -9.26
CA VAL A 239 -8.54 2.23 -7.91
C VAL A 239 -7.21 2.80 -7.39
N VAL A 240 -6.53 3.64 -8.17
CA VAL A 240 -5.16 4.06 -7.83
C VAL A 240 -5.11 4.85 -6.52
N GLY A 241 -6.10 5.71 -6.29
CA GLY A 241 -6.28 6.49 -5.07
C GLY A 241 -6.68 5.61 -3.87
N GLY A 242 -7.27 4.44 -4.11
CA GLY A 242 -7.64 3.51 -3.05
C GLY A 242 -6.46 2.88 -2.32
N ASN A 243 -5.36 2.64 -3.04
CA ASN A 243 -4.13 2.09 -2.44
C ASN A 243 -3.47 3.08 -1.47
N VAL A 244 -3.72 4.38 -1.65
CA VAL A 244 -3.05 5.46 -0.92
C VAL A 244 -3.98 6.15 0.08
N GLU A 245 -5.07 6.75 -0.37
CA GLU A 245 -5.91 7.61 0.46
C GLU A 245 -7.03 6.82 1.16
N THR A 246 -7.72 5.94 0.44
CA THR A 246 -8.80 5.15 1.02
C THR A 246 -8.26 4.11 2.00
N SER A 247 -7.11 3.52 1.72
CA SER A 247 -6.41 2.63 2.65
C SER A 247 -6.02 3.35 3.94
N GLN A 248 -5.57 4.61 3.88
CA GLN A 248 -5.35 5.43 5.09
C GLN A 248 -6.63 5.58 5.88
N ARG A 249 -7.76 5.86 5.22
CA ARG A 249 -9.03 6.00 5.90
C ARG A 249 -9.52 4.69 6.52
N VAL A 250 -9.29 3.55 5.86
CA VAL A 250 -9.56 2.22 6.43
C VAL A 250 -8.74 2.00 7.70
N VAL A 251 -7.48 2.41 7.73
CA VAL A 251 -6.65 2.35 8.94
C VAL A 251 -7.20 3.26 10.04
N ASP A 252 -7.55 4.51 9.73
CA ASP A 252 -8.11 5.45 10.70
C ASP A 252 -9.37 4.88 11.36
N VAL A 253 -10.29 4.28 10.60
CA VAL A 253 -11.52 3.70 11.18
C VAL A 253 -11.25 2.46 12.02
N LEU A 254 -10.28 1.63 11.63
CA LEU A 254 -9.91 0.43 12.39
C LEU A 254 -9.21 0.80 13.70
N LEU A 255 -8.27 1.75 13.66
CA LEU A 255 -7.58 2.26 14.85
C LEU A 255 -8.54 3.01 15.77
N GLY A 256 -9.49 3.77 15.21
CA GLY A 256 -10.54 4.47 15.95
C GLY A 256 -11.50 3.49 16.63
N ALA A 257 -11.94 2.43 15.94
CA ALA A 257 -12.77 1.38 16.52
C ALA A 257 -12.05 0.67 17.68
N LEU A 258 -10.77 0.36 17.52
CA LEU A 258 -9.94 -0.30 18.53
C LEU A 258 -9.39 0.68 19.61
N GLN A 259 -9.63 1.98 19.46
CA GLN A 259 -9.10 3.05 20.33
C GLN A 259 -7.58 3.01 20.54
N LEU A 260 -6.83 2.61 19.51
CA LEU A 260 -5.37 2.43 19.62
C LEU A 260 -4.59 3.74 19.46
N ALA A 261 -5.08 4.62 18.58
CA ALA A 261 -4.49 5.92 18.29
C ALA A 261 -5.56 6.85 17.75
N ALA A 262 -5.39 8.17 17.96
CA ALA A 262 -6.09 9.17 17.19
C ALA A 262 -5.68 9.08 15.70
N ALA A 263 -6.52 9.60 14.81
CA ALA A 263 -6.14 9.69 13.40
C ALA A 263 -4.87 10.56 13.24
N SER A 264 -3.96 10.10 12.40
CA SER A 264 -2.79 10.90 11.99
C SER A 264 -3.22 11.96 10.98
N GLN A 265 -2.30 12.50 10.17
CA GLN A 265 -2.69 13.40 9.06
C GLN A 265 -3.74 12.82 8.09
N GLY A 266 -4.00 11.50 8.10
CA GLY A 266 -5.12 10.86 7.41
C GLY A 266 -5.06 10.91 5.89
N THR A 267 -3.88 11.22 5.34
CA THR A 267 -3.59 11.30 3.90
C THR A 267 -2.12 10.95 3.66
N MET A 268 -1.79 10.46 2.45
CA MET A 268 -0.39 10.29 2.04
C MET A 268 0.17 11.55 1.38
N ASN A 269 -0.68 12.54 1.07
CA ASN A 269 -0.34 13.76 0.32
C ASN A 269 0.51 13.43 -0.91
N ASN A 270 -0.04 12.63 -1.82
CA ASN A 270 0.67 12.21 -3.03
C ASN A 270 0.89 13.42 -3.93
N LEU A 271 2.12 13.91 -3.99
CA LEU A 271 2.54 14.98 -4.88
C LEU A 271 3.15 14.37 -6.12
N VAL A 272 2.57 14.72 -7.26
CA VAL A 272 2.99 14.21 -8.56
C VAL A 272 3.21 15.38 -9.49
N PHE A 273 4.30 15.37 -10.24
CA PHE A 273 4.50 16.33 -11.31
C PHE A 273 5.32 15.77 -12.45
N GLY A 274 5.20 16.36 -13.63
CA GLY A 274 5.94 15.90 -14.79
C GLY A 274 5.54 16.60 -16.08
N ASP A 275 5.99 16.02 -17.19
CA ASP A 275 5.64 16.42 -18.55
C ASP A 275 5.66 15.19 -19.47
N ALA A 276 5.77 15.40 -20.80
CA ALA A 276 5.80 14.32 -21.77
C ALA A 276 7.02 13.40 -21.63
N HIS A 277 8.06 13.81 -20.90
CA HIS A 277 9.35 13.12 -20.82
C HIS A 277 9.59 12.42 -19.49
N PHE A 278 8.94 12.85 -18.40
CA PHE A 278 9.12 12.25 -17.09
C PHE A 278 7.88 12.42 -16.19
N GLY A 279 7.79 11.55 -15.18
CA GLY A 279 6.93 11.71 -14.02
C GLY A 279 7.76 11.61 -12.73
N TYR A 280 7.44 12.46 -11.76
CA TYR A 280 7.95 12.40 -10.39
C TYR A 280 6.80 12.17 -9.43
N TYR A 281 7.03 11.34 -8.41
CA TYR A 281 6.07 11.04 -7.37
C TYR A 281 6.76 11.08 -6.00
N GLU A 282 6.15 11.79 -5.05
CA GLU A 282 6.55 11.87 -3.66
C GLU A 282 5.31 11.79 -2.76
N THR A 283 5.46 11.20 -1.57
CA THR A 283 4.47 11.31 -0.49
C THR A 283 4.96 12.32 0.54
N ILE A 284 4.11 13.26 0.93
CA ILE A 284 4.48 14.33 1.87
C ILE A 284 4.06 13.91 3.28
N CYS A 285 5.03 13.83 4.19
CA CYS A 285 4.80 13.44 5.58
C CYS A 285 3.99 14.50 6.36
N GLY A 286 3.59 14.17 7.58
CA GLY A 286 2.85 15.09 8.44
C GLY A 286 2.90 14.70 9.90
N GLY A 287 1.86 15.08 10.65
CA GLY A 287 1.74 14.74 12.06
C GLY A 287 1.18 13.34 12.28
N ALA A 288 1.78 12.59 13.20
CA ALA A 288 1.16 11.37 13.71
C ALA A 288 0.07 11.68 14.75
N GLY A 289 -0.95 10.83 14.79
CA GLY A 289 -1.98 10.88 15.82
C GLY A 289 -1.41 10.54 17.19
N ALA A 290 -1.91 11.19 18.22
CA ALA A 290 -1.53 10.88 19.60
C ALA A 290 -2.11 9.51 20.03
N THR A 291 -1.49 8.89 21.03
CA THR A 291 -2.03 7.71 21.70
C THR A 291 -2.47 8.04 23.12
N ALA A 292 -3.03 7.07 23.83
CA ALA A 292 -3.35 7.24 25.24
C ALA A 292 -2.11 7.62 26.09
N ASP A 293 -0.93 7.13 25.67
CA ASP A 293 0.31 7.17 26.45
C ASP A 293 1.30 8.24 25.98
N ALA A 294 1.24 8.66 24.71
CA ALA A 294 2.23 9.56 24.11
C ALA A 294 1.62 10.62 23.18
N ASP A 295 2.32 11.75 23.07
CA ASP A 295 2.09 12.73 22.01
C ASP A 295 2.44 12.12 20.63
N GLY A 296 1.81 12.65 19.59
CA GLY A 296 2.13 12.30 18.21
C GLY A 296 3.52 12.81 17.79
N ALA A 297 4.19 12.05 16.93
CA ALA A 297 5.46 12.44 16.33
C ALA A 297 5.25 13.50 15.24
N ASP A 298 6.10 14.55 15.25
CA ASP A 298 6.11 15.60 14.25
C ASP A 298 6.77 15.09 12.94
N ALA A 299 6.26 15.51 11.79
CA ALA A 299 6.90 15.37 10.47
C ALA A 299 7.31 13.95 10.07
N VAL A 300 6.45 12.96 10.35
CA VAL A 300 6.68 11.55 10.00
C VAL A 300 5.66 11.03 8.99
N HIS A 301 6.09 10.06 8.20
CA HIS A 301 5.19 9.23 7.41
C HIS A 301 4.44 8.27 8.35
N THR A 302 3.13 8.18 8.18
CA THR A 302 2.23 7.45 9.07
C THR A 302 1.46 6.38 8.32
N HIS A 303 1.33 5.20 8.91
CA HIS A 303 0.44 4.13 8.44
C HIS A 303 0.75 3.66 7.01
N MET A 304 -0.10 3.96 6.01
CA MET A 304 0.05 3.45 4.64
C MET A 304 1.19 4.12 3.85
N THR A 305 1.88 5.10 4.43
CA THR A 305 3.16 5.60 3.91
C THR A 305 4.33 4.85 4.56
N ASN A 306 5.08 4.10 3.75
CA ASN A 306 6.35 3.45 4.14
C ASN A 306 7.49 3.87 3.19
N THR A 307 7.63 5.17 2.98
CA THR A 307 8.68 5.74 2.13
C THR A 307 9.52 6.75 2.91
N ARG A 308 10.71 7.06 2.42
CA ARG A 308 11.49 8.22 2.87
C ARG A 308 11.28 9.33 1.85
N LEU A 309 11.28 10.59 2.31
CA LEU A 309 11.29 11.73 1.38
C LEU A 309 12.57 11.75 0.56
N THR A 310 12.49 12.33 -0.64
CA THR A 310 13.67 12.51 -1.48
C THR A 310 14.47 13.70 -0.97
N ASP A 311 15.78 13.55 -0.84
CA ASP A 311 16.64 14.65 -0.40
C ASP A 311 16.50 15.87 -1.33
N PRO A 312 16.44 17.11 -0.79
CA PRO A 312 16.33 18.33 -1.59
C PRO A 312 17.36 18.43 -2.72
N GLU A 313 18.62 18.05 -2.45
CA GLU A 313 19.69 18.09 -3.46
C GLU A 313 19.43 17.11 -4.62
N VAL A 314 18.86 15.94 -4.32
CA VAL A 314 18.56 14.92 -5.34
C VAL A 314 17.40 15.35 -6.22
N ILE A 315 16.33 15.93 -5.63
CA ILE A 315 15.19 16.43 -6.43
C ILE A 315 15.61 17.62 -7.30
N GLU A 316 16.40 18.57 -6.78
CA GLU A 316 16.88 19.73 -7.54
C GLU A 316 17.87 19.35 -8.64
N HIS A 317 18.68 18.31 -8.43
CA HIS A 317 19.61 17.82 -9.44
C HIS A 317 18.90 17.08 -10.59
N ARG A 318 17.85 16.32 -10.28
CA ARG A 318 17.19 15.43 -11.26
C ARG A 318 16.01 16.07 -11.99
N TYR A 319 15.37 17.08 -11.40
CA TYR A 319 14.13 17.65 -11.91
C TYR A 319 14.21 19.18 -11.99
N PRO A 320 13.43 19.83 -12.88
CA PRO A 320 13.44 21.28 -13.03
C PRO A 320 12.64 21.96 -11.91
N VAL A 321 13.03 21.72 -10.67
CA VAL A 321 12.36 22.17 -9.45
C VAL A 321 13.41 22.73 -8.48
N ARG A 322 13.04 23.75 -7.72
CA ARG A 322 13.80 24.26 -6.59
C ARG A 322 13.01 24.10 -5.29
N VAL A 323 13.63 23.55 -4.26
CA VAL A 323 13.08 23.46 -2.91
C VAL A 323 13.30 24.79 -2.21
N ARG A 324 12.23 25.56 -2.04
CA ARG A 324 12.27 26.85 -1.34
C ARG A 324 12.13 26.72 0.16
N GLU A 325 11.43 25.69 0.62
CA GLU A 325 11.25 25.41 2.04
C GLU A 325 10.96 23.93 2.26
N PHE A 326 11.59 23.37 3.29
CA PHE A 326 11.22 22.10 3.88
C PHE A 326 11.41 22.20 5.40
N SER A 327 10.32 22.45 6.12
CA SER A 327 10.34 22.78 7.56
C SER A 327 9.18 22.11 8.31
N ILE A 328 9.30 21.96 9.63
CA ILE A 328 8.18 21.54 10.47
C ILE A 328 7.22 22.71 10.63
N ARG A 329 5.93 22.49 10.36
CA ARG A 329 4.86 23.47 10.56
C ARG A 329 4.47 23.50 12.04
N ARG A 330 5.25 24.20 12.86
CA ARG A 330 5.08 24.25 14.31
C ARG A 330 3.69 24.72 14.74
N GLY A 331 3.09 24.02 15.71
CA GLY A 331 1.77 24.35 16.26
C GLY A 331 0.60 23.97 15.34
N SER A 332 0.82 23.02 14.42
CA SER A 332 -0.24 22.51 13.53
C SER A 332 -0.87 21.22 14.02
N GLY A 333 -0.25 20.53 14.99
CA GLY A 333 -0.80 19.33 15.59
C GLY A 333 -2.12 19.56 16.33
N GLY A 334 -3.02 18.57 16.28
CA GLY A 334 -4.31 18.61 16.96
C GLY A 334 -4.17 18.73 18.49
N GLY A 335 -5.04 19.54 19.11
CA GLY A 335 -5.08 19.69 20.56
C GLY A 335 -5.71 18.49 21.27
N GLY A 336 -5.27 18.20 22.49
CA GLY A 336 -5.80 17.11 23.31
C GLY A 336 -5.02 16.97 24.62
N ARG A 337 -5.38 15.98 25.45
CA ARG A 337 -4.58 15.62 26.64
C ARG A 337 -3.14 15.25 26.25
N ARG A 338 -3.01 14.62 25.10
CA ARG A 338 -1.77 14.43 24.34
C ARG A 338 -1.96 15.11 23.00
N ARG A 339 -0.94 15.83 22.53
CA ARG A 339 -1.04 16.58 21.27
C ARG A 339 -0.79 15.66 20.08
N GLY A 340 -1.44 15.92 18.95
CA GLY A 340 -1.01 15.37 17.67
C GLY A 340 0.34 15.96 17.25
N GLY A 341 1.07 15.24 16.39
CA GLY A 341 2.32 15.72 15.84
C GLY A 341 2.10 16.90 14.89
N ASP A 342 3.10 17.76 14.78
CA ASP A 342 3.12 18.85 13.80
C ASP A 342 3.36 18.29 12.38
N GLY A 343 2.67 18.88 11.39
CA GLY A 343 2.92 18.62 9.98
C GLY A 343 4.17 19.33 9.45
N ILE A 344 4.30 19.42 8.12
CA ILE A 344 5.41 20.11 7.45
C ILE A 344 4.95 21.20 6.49
N VAL A 345 5.87 22.11 6.15
CA VAL A 345 5.78 22.98 4.98
C VAL A 345 6.75 22.43 3.93
N ARG A 346 6.23 22.12 2.74
CA ARG A 346 7.01 21.68 1.57
C ARG A 346 6.73 22.66 0.42
N LYS A 347 7.67 23.57 0.14
CA LYS A 347 7.52 24.61 -0.89
C LYS A 347 8.44 24.33 -2.07
N LEU A 348 7.85 24.06 -3.22
CA LEU A 348 8.54 23.82 -4.48
C LEU A 348 8.29 24.96 -5.46
N GLU A 349 9.32 25.35 -6.19
CA GLU A 349 9.23 26.25 -7.34
C GLU A 349 9.57 25.45 -8.60
N PHE A 350 8.66 25.44 -9.57
CA PHE A 350 8.89 24.82 -10.86
C PHE A 350 9.66 25.79 -11.77
N LEU A 351 10.80 25.36 -12.29
CA LEU A 351 11.72 26.19 -13.09
C LEU A 351 11.34 26.23 -14.58
N ARG A 352 10.31 25.46 -14.96
CA ARG A 352 9.66 25.49 -16.27
C ARG A 352 8.19 25.06 -16.11
N PRO A 353 7.33 25.26 -17.13
CA PRO A 353 5.97 24.74 -17.10
C PRO A 353 5.96 23.21 -16.93
N LEU A 354 5.24 22.73 -15.93
CA LEU A 354 5.04 21.32 -15.62
C LEU A 354 3.57 21.10 -15.26
N GLU A 355 3.12 19.87 -15.44
CA GLU A 355 1.84 19.43 -14.93
C GLU A 355 2.00 18.98 -13.48
N VAL A 356 1.13 19.45 -12.60
CA VAL A 356 1.15 19.10 -11.17
C VAL A 356 -0.20 18.49 -10.80
N SER A 357 -0.14 17.41 -10.03
CA SER A 357 -1.30 16.68 -9.54
C SER A 357 -1.09 16.38 -8.06
N ILE A 358 -2.18 16.44 -7.29
CA ILE A 358 -2.18 16.04 -5.88
C ILE A 358 -3.34 15.07 -5.67
N VAL A 359 -3.05 13.89 -5.13
CA VAL A 359 -4.05 12.96 -4.60
C VAL A 359 -3.95 12.99 -3.09
N SER A 360 -4.99 13.49 -2.44
CA SER A 360 -5.02 13.75 -0.99
C SER A 360 -6.44 13.70 -0.44
N GLN A 361 -6.55 13.58 0.89
CA GLN A 361 -7.78 13.70 1.67
C GLN A 361 -7.56 14.65 2.85
N ARG A 362 -8.58 14.82 3.72
CA ARG A 362 -8.54 15.67 4.92
C ARG A 362 -8.42 17.17 4.61
N ARG A 363 -8.97 17.59 3.46
CA ARG A 363 -9.06 19.00 3.05
C ARG A 363 -10.48 19.53 3.05
N GLY A 364 -11.45 18.64 3.23
CA GLY A 364 -12.87 18.95 3.32
C GLY A 364 -13.38 19.05 4.77
N PRO A 365 -14.68 18.78 4.99
CA PRO A 365 -15.32 18.93 6.29
C PRO A 365 -15.01 17.80 7.27
N TYR A 366 -14.20 16.81 6.89
CA TYR A 366 -13.84 15.64 7.70
C TYR A 366 -12.34 15.62 8.06
N PRO A 367 -11.83 16.61 8.83
CA PRO A 367 -10.45 16.59 9.31
C PRO A 367 -10.21 15.42 10.29
N PRO A 368 -8.94 15.05 10.55
CA PRO A 368 -8.58 13.95 11.46
C PRO A 368 -9.03 14.15 12.91
#